data_AF-A0A2P6VZ47-F1
#
_entry.id   AF-A0A2P6VZ47-F1
#
_cell.length_a   1.000
_cell.length_b   1.000
_cell.length_c   1.000
_cell.angle_alpha   90.00
_cell.angle_beta   90.00
_cell.angle_gamma   90.00
#
_symmetry.space_group_name_H-M   'P 1'
#
loop_
_entity.id
_entity.type
_entity.pdbx_description
1 polymer ?
#
loop_
_entity_poly.entity_id
_entity_poly.type
_entity_poly.pdbx_seq_one_letter_code
_entity_poly.pdbx_strand_id
1 'polypeptide(L)' 'MRGEPLTVVAAGDEQARREAVSLAEDIGFETTDAGPLANARYLESLAYLNRQLAFDQQMGSDIGFRLVDPRGA' A
#
# COMPACT_ATOMS: atom_id res chain seq x y z
N MET A 1 -5.92 3.25 -16.82
CA MET A 1 -5.25 4.23 -15.95
C MET A 1 -3.76 3.95 -16.07
N ARG A 2 -3.02 4.81 -16.78
CA ARG A 2 -1.55 4.77 -16.84
C ARG A 2 -1.08 6.07 -16.20
N GLY A 3 -0.28 5.99 -15.14
CA GLY A 3 0.29 7.16 -14.46
C GLY A 3 -0.40 7.64 -13.18
N GLU A 4 -1.34 6.89 -12.60
CA GLU A 4 -1.84 7.19 -11.25
C GLU A 4 -0.92 6.56 -10.19
N PRO A 5 -0.64 7.27 -9.07
CA PRO A 5 0.21 6.73 -8.02
C PRO A 5 -0.43 5.49 -7.36
N LEU A 6 0.42 4.54 -7.00
CA LEU A 6 0.03 3.39 -6.18
C LEU A 6 -0.15 3.83 -4.72
N THR A 7 -0.83 3.01 -3.93
CA THR A 7 -1.12 3.33 -2.53
C THR A 7 -0.24 2.51 -1.59
N VAL A 8 0.45 3.19 -0.66
CA VAL A 8 1.08 2.59 0.52
C VAL A 8 0.07 2.63 1.68
N VAL A 9 -0.36 1.45 2.10
CA VAL A 9 -1.21 1.31 3.30
C VAL A 9 -0.31 0.96 4.48
N ALA A 10 -0.29 1.78 5.52
CA ALA A 10 0.62 1.65 6.65
C ALA A 10 -0.12 1.29 7.94
N ALA A 11 0.40 0.32 8.70
CA ALA A 11 -0.08 -0.04 10.03
C ALA A 11 1.11 -0.16 11.00
N GLY A 12 0.97 0.32 12.23
CA GLY A 12 2.09 0.35 13.17
C GLY A 12 1.80 1.12 14.46
N ASP A 13 2.83 1.29 15.28
CA ASP A 13 2.87 2.33 16.32
C ASP A 13 2.57 3.71 15.72
N GLU A 14 2.00 4.62 16.51
CA GLU A 14 1.60 5.95 16.02
C GLU A 14 2.77 6.75 15.45
N GLN A 15 3.90 6.82 16.14
CA GLN A 15 5.04 7.62 15.69
C GLN A 15 5.70 6.99 14.46
N ALA A 16 6.03 5.69 14.55
CA ALA A 16 6.68 4.97 13.45
C ALA A 16 5.82 4.94 12.18
N ARG A 17 4.51 4.79 12.31
CA ARG A 17 3.58 4.78 11.17
C ARG A 17 3.50 6.14 10.50
N ARG A 18 3.47 7.24 11.26
CA ARG A 18 3.48 8.60 10.70
C ARG A 18 4.77 8.88 9.91
N GLU A 19 5.92 8.47 10.43
CA GLU A 19 7.20 8.61 9.72
C GLU A 19 7.22 7.80 8.41
N ALA A 20 6.71 6.56 8.43
CA ALA A 20 6.61 5.72 7.24
C ALA A 20 5.65 6.31 6.18
N VAL A 21 4.51 6.86 6.61
CA VAL A 21 3.55 7.55 5.74
C VAL A 21 4.20 8.78 5.10
N SER A 22 4.84 9.64 5.88
CA SER A 22 5.54 10.83 5.35
C SER A 22 6.59 10.46 4.31
N LEU A 23 7.39 9.43 4.58
CA LEU A 23 8.40 8.96 3.62
C LEU A 23 7.77 8.44 2.32
N ALA A 24 6.64 7.73 2.41
CA ALA A 24 5.95 7.20 1.24
C ALA A 24 5.36 8.33 0.36
N GLU A 25 4.85 9.38 0.98
CA GLU A 25 4.39 10.61 0.29
C GLU A 25 5.55 11.32 -0.40
N ASP A 26 6.68 11.49 0.28
CA ASP A 26 7.87 12.17 -0.24
C ASP A 26 8.43 11.51 -1.51
N ILE A 27 8.24 10.19 -1.67
CA ILE A 27 8.68 9.44 -2.86
C ILE A 27 7.58 9.25 -3.92
N GLY A 28 6.39 9.83 -3.71
CA GLY A 28 5.33 9.94 -4.71
C GLY A 28 4.23 8.88 -4.65
N PHE A 29 4.07 8.14 -3.55
CA PHE A 29 2.91 7.29 -3.33
C PHE A 29 1.74 8.07 -2.73
N GLU A 30 0.52 7.62 -3.00
CA GLU A 30 -0.60 7.92 -2.12
C GLU A 30 -0.50 7.06 -0.87
N THR A 31 -1.03 7.54 0.25
CA THR A 31 -0.93 6.83 1.54
C THR A 31 -2.29 6.59 2.16
N THR A 32 -2.36 5.57 3.02
CA THR A 32 -3.53 5.31 3.84
C THR A 32 -3.09 4.76 5.19
N ASP A 33 -3.48 5.45 6.26
CA ASP A 33 -3.27 4.97 7.62
C ASP A 33 -4.29 3.87 7.95
N ALA A 34 -3.81 2.64 8.13
CA ALA A 34 -4.60 1.48 8.54
C ALA A 34 -4.58 1.25 10.07
N GLY A 35 -3.99 2.14 10.85
CA GLY A 35 -4.05 2.17 12.30
C GLY A 35 -3.02 1.27 13.00
N PRO A 36 -3.41 0.56 14.08
CA PRO A 36 -2.46 -0.14 14.95
C PRO A 36 -1.77 -1.31 14.26
N LEU A 37 -0.59 -1.71 14.79
CA LEU A 37 0.23 -2.79 14.25
C LEU A 37 -0.54 -4.12 14.05
N ALA A 38 -1.57 -4.40 14.85
CA ALA A 38 -2.42 -5.58 14.66
C ALA A 38 -3.04 -5.68 13.26
N ASN A 39 -3.26 -4.54 12.59
CA ASN A 39 -3.81 -4.49 11.24
C ASN A 39 -2.79 -4.87 10.15
N ALA A 40 -1.50 -4.99 10.48
CA ALA A 40 -0.48 -5.48 9.56
C ALA A 40 -0.79 -6.89 9.01
N ARG A 41 -1.52 -7.72 9.77
CA ARG A 41 -2.00 -9.04 9.32
C ARG A 41 -2.80 -8.97 8.02
N TYR A 42 -3.59 -7.90 7.83
CA TYR A 42 -4.36 -7.70 6.61
C TYR A 42 -3.46 -7.31 5.43
N LEU A 43 -2.42 -6.51 5.69
CA LEU A 43 -1.44 -6.08 4.70
C LEU A 43 -0.57 -7.24 4.20
N GLU A 44 -0.22 -8.19 5.07
CA GLU A 44 0.52 -9.41 4.71
C GLU A 44 -0.21 -10.23 3.64
N SER A 45 -1.53 -10.35 3.78
CA SER A 45 -2.37 -11.07 2.82
C SER A 45 -2.46 -10.35 1.48
N LEU A 46 -2.52 -9.02 1.50
CA LEU A 46 -2.47 -8.20 0.28
C LEU A 46 -1.13 -8.32 -0.45
N ALA A 47 -0.01 -8.31 0.29
CA ALA A 47 1.32 -8.50 -0.27
C ALA A 47 1.48 -9.90 -0.89
N TYR A 48 0.95 -10.94 -0.23
CA TYR A 48 0.94 -12.30 -0.77
C TYR A 48 0.13 -12.38 -2.07
N LEU A 49 -1.04 -11.74 -2.12
CA LEU A 49 -1.83 -11.63 -3.34
C LEU A 49 -1.06 -10.92 -4.45
N ASN A 50 -0.40 -9.79 -4.17
CA ASN A 50 0.40 -9.08 -5.19
C ASN A 50 1.50 -9.99 -5.77
N ARG A 51 2.20 -10.75 -4.91
CA ARG A 51 3.21 -11.72 -5.33
C ARG A 51 2.60 -12.81 -6.23
N GLN A 52 1.48 -13.39 -5.83
CA GLN A 52 0.80 -14.44 -6.58
C GLN A 52 0.39 -13.93 -7.98
N LEU A 53 -0.16 -12.72 -8.06
CA LEU A 53 -0.50 -12.09 -9.34
C LEU A 53 0.74 -11.86 -10.21
N ALA A 54 1.82 -11.35 -9.62
CA ALA A 54 3.05 -11.04 -10.33
C ALA A 54 3.71 -12.30 -10.94
N PHE A 55 3.81 -13.38 -10.16
CA PHE A 55 4.61 -14.56 -10.55
C PHE A 55 3.77 -15.76 -10.98
N ASP A 56 2.78 -16.18 -10.19
CA ASP A 56 2.00 -17.38 -10.48
C ASP A 56 1.02 -17.12 -11.64
N GLN A 57 0.43 -15.92 -11.67
CA GLN A 57 -0.42 -15.47 -12.77
C GLN A 57 0.35 -14.77 -13.91
N GLN A 58 1.69 -14.73 -13.82
CA GLN A 58 2.58 -14.25 -14.88
C GLN A 58 2.33 -12.79 -15.33
N MET A 59 1.79 -11.94 -14.47
CA MET A 59 1.53 -10.53 -14.78
C MET A 59 2.80 -9.65 -14.76
N GLY A 60 3.91 -10.16 -14.21
CA GLY A 60 5.16 -9.42 -14.06
C GLY A 60 5.20 -8.59 -12.78
N SER A 61 6.39 -8.08 -12.43
CA SER A 61 6.61 -7.35 -11.17
C SER A 61 6.27 -5.87 -11.21
N ASP A 62 5.96 -5.32 -12.39
CA ASP A 62 5.62 -3.90 -12.59
C ASP A 62 4.11 -3.65 -12.38
N ILE A 63 3.59 -4.17 -11.27
CA ILE A 63 2.17 -4.09 -10.88
C ILE A 63 2.03 -3.76 -9.39
N GLY A 64 0.87 -3.23 -9.01
CA GLY A 64 0.53 -2.98 -7.63
C GLY A 64 -0.92 -2.54 -7.45
N PHE A 65 -1.26 -2.14 -6.23
CA PHE A 65 -2.61 -1.73 -5.86
C PHE A 65 -2.73 -0.22 -5.69
N ARG A 66 -3.91 0.27 -6.05
CA ARG A 66 -4.38 1.62 -5.74
C ARG A 66 -5.68 1.50 -4.96
N LEU A 67 -5.77 2.18 -3.83
CA LEU A 67 -7.01 2.32 -3.08
C LEU A 67 -7.80 3.48 -3.68
N VAL A 68 -9.02 3.21 -4.14
CA VAL A 68 -9.91 4.25 -4.67
C VAL A 68 -10.91 4.62 -3.58
N ASP A 69 -10.69 5.75 -2.90
CA ASP A 69 -11.65 6.31 -1.94
C ASP A 69 -12.36 7.54 -2.55
N PRO A 70 -13.66 7.46 -2.87
CA PRO A 70 -14.39 8.60 -3.43
C PRO A 70 -14.55 9.79 -2.45
N ARG A 71 -14.18 9.61 -1.18
CA ARG A 71 -14.20 10.66 -0.16
C ARG A 71 -12.85 11.34 0.01
N GLY A 72 -11.79 10.83 -0.63
CA GLY A 72 -10.41 11.28 -0.43
C GLY A 72 -9.74 11.69 -1.74
N ALA A 73 -9.34 12.96 -1.79
CA ALA A 73 -8.13 13.50 -2.43
C ALA A 73 -7.58 14.58 -1.48
#